data_AF-A0A6V8LI53-F1
#
_entry.id   AF-A0A6V8LI53-F1
#
_cell.length_a   1.000
_cell.length_b   1.000
_cell.length_c   1.000
_cell.angle_alpha   90.00
_cell.angle_beta   90.00
_cell.angle_gamma   90.00
#
_symmetry.space_group_name_H-M   'P 1'
#
loop_
_entity.id
_entity.type
_entity.pdbx_description
1 polymer ?
#
loop_
_entity_poly.entity_id
_entity_poly.type
_entity_poly.pdbx_seq_one_letter_code
_entity_poly.pdbx_strand_id
1 'polypeptide(L)'
;MNLLPPAHSHPITEGLDDFDLVTEQYWVLCDDYIDVLATTTLKARDWDPWDRDVTSPAVWTRRWGEGKIFVATPGHSLDVLEHRTVRTIIERGLLWASR
;
A
#
# COMPACT_ATOMS: atom_id res chain seq x y z
N MET A 1 -0.15 -5.52 6.70
CA MET A 1 -0.18 -4.18 6.07
C MET A 1 -0.29 -3.17 7.18
N ASN A 2 0.62 -2.21 7.22
CA ASN A 2 0.70 -1.23 8.31
C ASN A 2 0.47 0.17 7.76
N LEU A 3 -0.55 0.86 8.27
CA LEU A 3 -0.84 2.25 7.92
C LEU A 3 0.16 3.18 8.60
N LEU A 4 0.58 4.23 7.90
CA LEU A 4 1.44 5.26 8.50
C LEU A 4 0.60 6.32 9.23
N PRO A 5 1.14 7.01 10.25
CA PRO A 5 0.37 7.99 11.02
C PRO A 5 -0.35 9.07 10.17
N PRO A 6 0.27 9.66 9.12
CA PRO A 6 -0.42 10.61 8.25
C PRO A 6 -1.56 10.00 7.41
N ALA A 7 -1.58 8.68 7.24
CA ALA A 7 -2.57 7.98 6.43
C ALA A 7 -3.94 7.91 7.11
N HIS A 8 -4.03 7.99 8.44
CA HIS A 8 -5.32 7.89 9.15
C HIS A 8 -6.30 9.03 8.81
N SER A 9 -5.80 10.18 8.37
CA SER A 9 -6.61 11.30 7.89
C SER A 9 -6.66 11.41 6.35
N HIS A 10 -5.99 10.52 5.62
CA HIS A 10 -5.99 10.58 4.16
C HIS A 10 -7.31 9.98 3.62
N PRO A 11 -7.99 10.62 2.64
CA PRO A 11 -9.32 10.18 2.17
C PRO A 11 -9.40 8.72 1.70
N ILE A 12 -8.28 8.15 1.25
CA ILE A 12 -8.21 6.74 0.83
C ILE A 12 -8.28 5.79 2.03
N THR A 13 -7.64 6.15 3.14
CA THR A 13 -7.37 5.26 4.28
C THR A 13 -8.06 5.71 5.58
N GLU A 14 -8.82 6.80 5.55
CA GLU A 14 -9.57 7.28 6.70
C GLU A 14 -10.52 6.22 7.27
N GLY A 15 -10.43 5.99 8.59
CA GLY A 15 -11.21 4.99 9.30
C GLY A 15 -10.80 3.53 9.04
N LEU A 16 -9.66 3.30 8.39
CA LEU A 16 -9.05 1.98 8.29
C LEU A 16 -7.96 1.81 9.36
N ASP A 17 -7.82 0.57 9.83
CA ASP A 17 -6.77 0.13 10.73
C ASP A 17 -5.77 -0.79 9.99
N ASP A 18 -4.67 -1.13 10.66
CA ASP A 18 -3.75 -2.18 10.23
C ASP A 18 -4.51 -3.48 9.98
N PHE A 19 -4.08 -4.23 8.94
CA PHE A 19 -4.73 -5.48 8.58
C PHE A 19 -3.73 -6.51 8.06
N ASP A 20 -4.03 -7.78 8.32
CA ASP A 20 -3.30 -8.91 7.76
C ASP A 20 -3.82 -9.24 6.37
N LEU A 21 -2.90 -9.56 5.47
CA LEU A 21 -3.21 -9.96 4.10
C LEU A 21 -2.19 -11.00 3.65
N VAL A 22 -2.68 -12.13 3.16
CA VAL A 22 -1.85 -13.18 2.56
C VAL A 22 -1.90 -13.01 1.06
N THR A 23 -0.83 -12.47 0.49
CA THR A 23 -0.68 -12.16 -0.94
C THR A 23 0.82 -12.02 -1.25
N GLU A 24 1.19 -11.92 -2.52
CA GLU A 24 2.52 -11.50 -2.97
C GLU A 24 2.94 -10.15 -2.36
N GLN A 25 4.22 -10.01 -2.04
CA GLN A 25 4.79 -8.74 -1.59
C GLN A 25 5.81 -8.25 -2.59
N TYR A 26 5.75 -6.96 -2.92
CA TYR A 26 6.68 -6.33 -3.86
C TYR A 26 7.81 -5.62 -3.12
N TRP A 27 9.01 -5.78 -3.67
CA TRP A 27 10.15 -4.92 -3.37
C TRP A 27 10.05 -3.71 -4.28
N VAL A 28 9.92 -2.53 -3.69
CA VAL A 28 9.65 -1.31 -4.45
C VAL A 28 10.83 -0.36 -4.28
N LEU A 29 11.48 -0.02 -5.40
CA LEU A 29 12.37 1.14 -5.45
C LEU A 29 11.49 2.39 -5.54
N CYS A 30 11.55 3.24 -4.53
CA CYS A 30 10.79 4.48 -4.44
C CYS A 30 11.69 5.68 -4.14
N ASP A 31 11.11 6.87 -4.24
CA ASP A 31 11.76 8.16 -3.96
C ASP A 31 10.89 8.98 -2.99
N ASP A 32 11.43 10.09 -2.46
CA ASP A 32 10.76 10.90 -1.43
C ASP A 32 9.53 11.69 -1.96
N TYR A 33 9.20 11.62 -3.25
CA TYR A 33 7.99 12.26 -3.82
C TYR A 33 6.72 11.41 -3.69
N ILE A 34 6.78 10.21 -3.09
CA ILE A 34 5.59 9.44 -2.78
C ILE A 34 5.12 9.69 -1.34
N ASP A 35 3.82 9.93 -1.19
CA ASP A 35 3.17 9.95 0.12
C ASP A 35 2.74 8.52 0.44
N VAL A 36 3.52 7.83 1.27
CA VAL A 36 3.23 6.45 1.65
C VAL A 36 2.05 6.42 2.63
N LEU A 37 1.01 5.66 2.28
CA LEU A 37 -0.17 5.47 3.12
C LEU A 37 -0.08 4.17 3.92
N ALA A 38 0.38 3.10 3.29
CA ALA A 38 0.60 1.82 3.95
C ALA A 38 1.89 1.16 3.47
N THR A 39 2.52 0.41 4.37
CA THR A 39 3.70 -0.41 4.11
C THR A 39 3.41 -1.89 4.31
N THR A 40 4.30 -2.72 3.76
CA THR A 40 4.42 -4.13 4.10
C THR A 40 5.85 -4.44 4.46
N THR A 41 6.06 -5.41 5.34
CA THR A 41 7.39 -5.85 5.75
C THR A 41 7.60 -7.30 5.36
N LEU A 42 8.54 -7.54 4.45
CA LEU A 42 9.06 -8.86 4.20
C LEU A 42 10.02 -9.21 5.33
N LYS A 43 9.69 -10.28 6.06
CA LYS A 43 10.54 -10.82 7.12
C LYS A 43 11.77 -11.49 6.53
N ALA A 44 12.93 -11.30 7.15
CA ALA A 44 14.09 -12.17 6.93
C ALA A 44 13.93 -13.47 7.71
N ARG A 45 13.97 -14.59 6.99
CA ARG A 45 13.93 -15.93 7.56
C ARG A 45 15.30 -16.58 7.37
N ASP A 46 15.60 -17.62 8.15
CA ASP A 46 16.91 -18.28 8.15
C ASP A 46 17.34 -18.85 6.79
N TRP A 47 16.40 -19.06 5.87
CA TRP A 47 16.64 -19.58 4.53
C TRP A 47 16.53 -18.53 3.42
N ASP A 48 16.21 -17.29 3.75
CA ASP A 48 16.10 -16.23 2.75
C ASP A 48 17.50 -15.70 2.37
N PRO A 49 17.71 -15.24 1.12
CA PRO A 49 18.99 -14.70 0.67
C PRO A 49 19.29 -13.29 1.17
N TRP A 50 18.43 -12.71 2.02
CA TRP A 50 18.63 -11.42 2.68
C TRP A 50 18.64 -11.58 4.19
N ASP A 51 19.36 -10.67 4.85
CA ASP A 51 19.81 -10.78 6.23
C ASP A 51 19.05 -9.86 7.21
N ARG A 52 18.08 -9.08 6.72
CA ARG A 52 17.24 -8.21 7.55
C ARG A 52 15.84 -8.03 6.97
N ASP A 53 14.89 -7.70 7.83
CA ASP A 53 13.55 -7.30 7.40
C ASP A 53 13.62 -6.14 6.40
N VAL A 54 12.76 -6.19 5.39
CA VAL A 54 12.64 -5.15 4.37
C VAL A 54 11.22 -4.63 4.34
N THR A 55 11.07 -3.37 4.76
CA THR A 55 9.80 -2.64 4.65
C THR A 55 9.76 -1.91 3.33
N SER A 56 8.68 -2.09 2.58
CA SER A 56 8.42 -1.41 1.30
C SER A 56 7.05 -0.73 1.32
N PRO A 57 6.87 0.38 0.58
CA PRO A 57 5.55 0.93 0.31
C PRO A 57 4.64 -0.12 -0.33
N ALA A 58 3.39 -0.16 0.11
CA ALA A 58 2.38 -1.05 -0.45
C ALA A 58 1.14 -0.29 -0.94
N VAL A 59 0.84 0.87 -0.34
CA VAL A 59 -0.14 1.83 -0.85
C VAL A 59 0.45 3.22 -0.73
N TRP A 60 0.44 4.00 -1.81
CA TRP A 60 0.96 5.37 -1.83
C TRP A 60 0.28 6.24 -2.86
N THR A 61 0.44 7.55 -2.70
CA THR A 61 0.06 8.55 -3.70
C THR A 61 1.26 9.34 -4.17
N ARG A 62 1.14 9.99 -5.34
CA ARG A 62 2.13 10.93 -5.85
C ARG A 62 1.44 12.01 -6.69
N ARG A 63 1.97 13.23 -6.64
CA ARG A 63 1.60 14.30 -7.60
C ARG A 63 2.55 14.27 -8.79
N TRP A 64 1.98 14.45 -9.99
CA TRP A 64 2.74 14.61 -11.22
C TRP A 64 2.18 15.80 -12.00
N GLY A 65 2.70 16.99 -11.70
CA GLY A 65 2.03 18.25 -12.04
C GLY A 65 0.64 18.30 -11.39
N GLU A 66 -0.38 18.61 -12.18
CA GLU A 66 -1.78 18.57 -11.74
C GLU A 66 -2.35 17.16 -11.62
N GLY A 67 -1.64 16.15 -12.15
CA GLY A 67 -2.03 14.75 -12.06
C GLY A 67 -1.96 14.19 -10.65
N LYS A 68 -2.83 13.23 -10.37
CA LYS A 68 -2.83 12.42 -9.15
C LYS A 68 -2.55 10.97 -9.52
N ILE A 69 -1.54 10.40 -8.88
CA ILE A 69 -1.16 8.99 -9.02
C ILE A 69 -1.53 8.30 -7.72
N PHE A 70 -2.29 7.22 -7.82
CA PHE A 70 -2.57 6.30 -6.73
C PHE A 70 -2.02 4.92 -7.11
N VAL A 71 -1.31 4.28 -6.17
CA VAL A 71 -0.85 2.91 -6.33
C VAL A 71 -1.25 2.10 -5.11
N ALA A 72 -1.80 0.91 -5.36
CA ALA A 72 -1.92 -0.17 -4.40
C ALA A 72 -1.27 -1.41 -5.02
N THR A 73 -0.29 -1.98 -4.33
CA THR A 73 0.40 -3.20 -4.80
C THR A 73 -0.38 -4.50 -4.59
N PRO A 74 -1.26 -4.64 -3.57
CA PRO A 74 -2.05 -5.87 -3.43
C PRO A 74 -3.09 -6.00 -4.54
N GLY A 75 -3.13 -7.16 -5.22
CA GLY A 75 -4.17 -7.43 -6.21
C GLY A 75 -3.88 -8.55 -7.23
N HIS A 76 -2.95 -9.45 -6.97
CA HIS A 76 -2.61 -10.55 -7.90
C HIS A 76 -3.76 -11.50 -8.23
N SER A 77 -4.73 -11.65 -7.33
CA SER A 77 -5.87 -12.55 -7.49
C SER A 77 -7.19 -11.91 -7.06
N LEU A 78 -8.31 -12.48 -7.52
CA LEU A 78 -9.64 -11.94 -7.25
C LEU A 78 -10.00 -11.96 -5.76
N ASP A 79 -9.59 -12.99 -5.03
CA ASP A 79 -9.83 -13.09 -3.58
C ASP A 79 -9.14 -11.97 -2.79
N VAL A 80 -7.97 -11.50 -3.24
CA VAL A 80 -7.28 -10.33 -2.66
C VAL A 80 -8.08 -9.06 -2.92
N LEU A 81 -8.66 -8.91 -4.12
CA LEU A 81 -9.53 -7.78 -4.45
C LEU A 81 -10.87 -7.83 -3.71
N GLU A 82 -11.33 -9.02 -3.29
CA GLU A 82 -12.54 -9.20 -2.48
C GLU A 82 -12.31 -8.91 -0.99
N HIS A 83 -11.06 -8.89 -0.52
CA HIS A 83 -10.74 -8.51 0.84
C HIS A 83 -11.26 -7.10 1.14
N ARG A 84 -12.14 -6.97 2.14
CA ARG A 84 -12.92 -5.75 2.41
C ARG A 84 -12.05 -4.49 2.47
N THR A 85 -10.93 -4.55 3.19
CA THR A 85 -10.03 -3.40 3.34
C THR A 85 -9.31 -3.06 2.03
N VAL A 86 -8.88 -4.07 1.26
CA VAL A 86 -8.20 -3.87 -0.04
C VAL A 86 -9.17 -3.26 -1.04
N ARG A 87 -10.37 -3.83 -1.15
CA ARG A 87 -11.45 -3.30 -1.99
C ARG A 87 -11.75 -1.84 -1.68
N THR A 88 -11.90 -1.50 -0.38
CA THR A 88 -12.18 -0.13 0.06
C THR A 88 -11.06 0.83 -0.34
N ILE A 89 -9.80 0.43 -0.18
CA ILE A 89 -8.63 1.22 -0.58
C ILE A 89 -8.62 1.45 -2.10
N ILE A 90 -8.88 0.41 -2.89
CA ILE A 90 -8.90 0.52 -4.36
C ILE A 90 -10.05 1.44 -4.81
N GLU A 91 -11.27 1.23 -4.32
CA GLU A 91 -12.42 2.06 -4.68
C GLU A 91 -12.19 3.54 -4.34
N ARG A 92 -11.70 3.82 -3.12
CA ARG A 92 -11.40 5.20 -2.70
C ARG A 92 -10.21 5.79 -3.44
N GLY A 93 -9.19 4.99 -3.73
CA GLY A 93 -8.01 5.43 -4.48
C GLY A 93 -8.33 5.81 -5.92
N LEU A 94 -9.16 5.03 -6.60
CA LEU A 94 -9.68 5.36 -7.92
C LEU A 94 -10.47 6.68 -7.90
N LEU A 95 -11.38 6.85 -6.93
CA LEU A 95 -12.15 8.08 -6.76
C LEU A 95 -11.29 9.29 -6.41
N TRP A 96 -10.24 9.11 -5.62
CA TRP A 96 -9.32 10.18 -5.25
C TRP A 96 -8.47 10.63 -6.44
N ALA A 97 -7.99 9.68 -7.25
CA ALA A 97 -7.17 9.97 -8.42
C ALA A 97 -7.98 10.59 -9.58
N SER A 98 -9.29 10.29 -9.68
CA SER A 98 -10.16 10.80 -10.74
C SER A 98 -10.73 12.20 -10.49
N ARG A 99 -10.52 12.78 -9.30
CA ARG A 99 -11.01 14.10 -8.89
C ARG A 99 -9.87 15.09 -8.82
#